data_AF-A0A7J3I6R6-F1
#
_entry.id   AF-A0A7J3I6R6-F1
#
_cell.length_a   1.000
_cell.length_b   1.000
_cell.length_c   1.000
_cell.angle_alpha   90.00
_cell.angle_beta   90.00
_cell.angle_gamma   90.00
#
_symmetry.space_group_name_H-M   'P 1'
#
loop_
_entity.id
_entity.type
_entity.pdbx_description
1 polymer ?
#
loop_
_entity_poly.entity_id
_entity_poly.type
_entity_poly.pdbx_seq_one_letter_code
_entity_poly.pdbx_strand_id
1 'polypeptide(L)'
;MDQSGSGREDAVRRAAELMRGGGVMLADVCVLCGSPLFKMPNNEIVCPIHGRVMLVKTEEEVAEASIISVLTELEKSIANTLNSYLTKIKRGEANYDDARDVVYWLDAIERIERIKKALHREEAMPGKEKEAPGKENK
;
A
#
# COMPACT_ATOMS: atom_id res chain seq x y z
N MET A 1 28.90 1.69 -41.67
CA MET A 1 28.66 1.51 -40.22
C MET A 1 28.24 2.89 -39.73
N ASP A 2 27.02 3.39 -39.98
CA ASP A 2 25.72 2.86 -39.52
C ASP A 2 25.86 2.43 -38.04
N GLN A 3 25.32 3.10 -37.02
CA GLN A 3 24.03 3.79 -36.93
C GLN A 3 24.07 4.93 -35.90
N SER A 4 23.43 6.02 -36.29
CA SER A 4 22.88 7.05 -35.41
C SER A 4 21.65 6.44 -34.71
N GLY A 5 21.81 5.96 -33.48
CA GLY A 5 20.71 5.45 -32.64
C GLY A 5 20.48 6.36 -31.45
N SER A 6 19.46 7.21 -31.55
CA SER A 6 18.94 8.09 -30.50
C SER A 6 18.80 7.34 -29.16
N GLY A 7 19.10 7.94 -28.00
CA GLY A 7 19.02 7.32 -26.67
C GLY A 7 17.67 6.67 -26.29
N ARG A 8 16.66 6.82 -27.14
CA ARG A 8 15.39 6.08 -27.13
C ARG A 8 15.53 4.61 -27.55
N GLU A 9 16.39 4.27 -28.51
CA GLU A 9 16.64 2.88 -28.93
C GLU A 9 17.36 2.08 -27.84
N ASP A 10 18.29 2.70 -27.13
CA ASP A 10 18.98 2.08 -25.99
C ASP A 10 18.03 1.84 -24.81
N ALA A 11 17.09 2.76 -24.55
CA ALA A 11 16.06 2.58 -23.53
C ALA A 11 15.11 1.41 -23.87
N VAL A 12 14.74 1.27 -25.15
CA VAL A 12 13.90 0.14 -25.62
C VAL A 12 14.66 -1.18 -25.51
N ARG A 13 15.95 -1.20 -25.86
CA ARG A 13 16.80 -2.39 -25.73
C ARG A 13 16.94 -2.83 -24.27
N ARG A 14 17.23 -1.89 -23.36
CA ARG A 14 17.34 -2.18 -21.92
C ARG A 14 16.01 -2.61 -21.31
N ALA A 15 14.89 -2.02 -21.74
CA ALA A 15 13.57 -2.48 -21.31
C ALA A 15 13.29 -3.94 -21.75
N ALA A 16 13.65 -4.30 -22.99
CA ALA A 16 13.53 -5.68 -23.46
C ALA A 16 14.44 -6.65 -22.71
N GLU A 17 15.63 -6.22 -22.28
CA GLU A 17 16.53 -7.01 -21.43
C GLU A 17 15.95 -7.25 -20.04
N LEU A 18 15.34 -6.22 -19.42
CA LEU A 18 14.67 -6.35 -18.13
C LEU A 18 13.49 -7.34 -18.21
N MET A 19 12.69 -7.30 -19.27
CA MET A 19 11.63 -8.28 -19.50
C MET A 19 12.17 -9.71 -19.67
N ARG A 20 13.25 -9.88 -20.45
CA ARG A 20 13.90 -11.20 -20.61
C ARG A 20 14.48 -11.72 -19.29
N GLY A 21 14.93 -10.83 -18.41
CA GLY A 21 15.41 -11.15 -17.07
C GLY A 21 14.31 -11.49 -16.05
N GLY A 22 13.04 -11.58 -16.48
CA GLY A 22 11.91 -11.86 -15.60
C GLY A 22 11.35 -10.63 -14.89
N GLY A 23 11.71 -9.43 -15.34
CA GLY A 23 11.15 -8.17 -14.85
C GLY A 23 9.73 -7.96 -15.36
N VAL A 24 8.80 -7.65 -14.45
CA VAL A 24 7.41 -7.30 -14.77
C VAL A 24 7.28 -5.79 -14.86
N MET A 25 6.72 -5.27 -15.95
CA MET A 25 6.45 -3.83 -16.10
C MET A 25 5.40 -3.39 -15.07
N LEU A 26 5.71 -2.35 -14.30
CA LEU A 26 4.79 -1.70 -13.37
C LEU A 26 3.99 -0.60 -14.07
N ALA A 27 2.84 -0.25 -13.51
CA ALA A 27 2.05 0.89 -13.97
C ALA A 27 2.70 2.24 -13.60
N ASP A 28 3.64 2.23 -12.64
CA ASP A 28 4.39 3.40 -12.20
C ASP A 28 5.48 3.80 -13.21
N VAL A 29 5.74 5.10 -13.27
CA VAL A 29 6.76 5.70 -14.14
C VAL A 29 7.89 6.31 -13.30
N CYS A 30 9.11 6.31 -13.86
CA CYS A 30 10.26 6.92 -13.22
C CYS A 30 10.09 8.44 -13.12
N VAL A 31 10.12 9.01 -11.92
CA VAL A 31 10.02 10.46 -11.69
C VAL A 31 11.13 11.30 -12.36
N LEU A 32 12.25 10.66 -12.73
CA LEU A 32 13.38 11.34 -13.38
C LEU A 32 13.27 11.43 -14.91
N CYS A 33 12.52 10.54 -15.56
CA CYS A 33 12.43 10.51 -17.05
C CYS A 33 11.07 10.12 -17.63
N GLY A 34 10.10 9.73 -16.81
CA GLY A 34 8.79 9.23 -17.26
C GLY A 34 8.83 7.84 -17.90
N SER A 35 9.94 7.10 -17.83
CA SER A 35 10.02 5.74 -18.38
C SER A 35 9.31 4.73 -17.47
N PRO A 36 8.58 3.73 -18.00
CA PRO A 36 7.94 2.68 -17.21
C PRO A 36 8.94 1.94 -16.31
N LEU A 37 8.54 1.70 -15.06
CA LEU A 37 9.35 0.96 -14.10
C LEU A 37 9.17 -0.54 -14.27
N PHE A 38 10.18 -1.31 -13.88
CA PHE A 38 10.15 -2.78 -13.91
C PHE A 38 10.43 -3.33 -12.53
N LYS A 39 9.62 -4.31 -12.09
CA LYS A 39 9.82 -5.08 -10.88
C LYS A 39 10.57 -6.36 -11.20
N MET A 40 11.78 -6.47 -10.70
CA MET A 40 12.62 -7.65 -10.87
C MET A 40 12.21 -8.78 -9.90
N PRO A 41 12.57 -10.05 -10.19
CA PRO A 41 12.24 -11.19 -9.31
C PRO A 41 12.81 -11.08 -7.89
N ASN A 42 13.90 -10.31 -7.72
CA ASN A 42 14.50 -9.98 -6.43
C ASN A 42 13.77 -8.85 -5.67
N ASN A 43 12.60 -8.43 -6.15
CA ASN A 43 11.77 -7.37 -5.60
C ASN A 43 12.38 -5.95 -5.69
N GLU A 44 13.39 -5.76 -6.55
CA GLU A 44 13.91 -4.42 -6.86
C GLU A 44 13.10 -3.75 -7.98
N ILE A 45 12.89 -2.43 -7.85
CA ILE A 45 12.25 -1.60 -8.88
C ILE A 45 13.35 -0.90 -9.68
N VAL A 46 13.34 -1.09 -11.00
CA VAL A 46 14.39 -0.64 -11.91
C VAL A 46 13.80 0.16 -13.07
N CYS A 47 14.37 1.33 -13.31
CA CYS A 47 14.16 2.12 -14.52
C CYS A 47 15.19 1.70 -15.59
N PRO A 48 14.79 1.47 -16.85
CA PRO A 48 15.70 1.09 -17.93
C PRO A 48 16.71 2.19 -18.31
N ILE A 49 16.54 3.42 -17.80
CA ILE A 49 17.43 4.56 -18.07
C ILE A 49 18.33 4.86 -16.86
N HIS A 50 17.75 4.91 -15.65
CA HIS A 50 18.45 5.36 -14.44
C HIS A 50 18.85 4.24 -13.47
N GLY A 51 18.48 2.98 -13.75
CA GLY A 51 18.77 1.86 -12.86
C GLY A 51 17.78 1.78 -11.69
N ARG A 52 18.22 1.33 -10.52
CA ARG A 52 17.35 1.10 -9.35
C ARG A 52 16.69 2.40 -8.89
N VAL A 53 15.37 2.39 -8.78
CA VAL A 53 14.57 3.54 -8.30
C VAL A 53 13.81 3.10 -7.05
N MET A 54 13.84 3.93 -6.01
CA MET A 54 13.00 3.76 -4.82
C MET A 54 11.73 4.56 -5.01
N LEU A 55 10.57 3.89 -5.02
CA LEU A 55 9.28 4.58 -5.03
C LEU A 55 9.09 5.23 -3.65
N VAL A 56 9.00 6.56 -3.62
CA VAL A 56 8.70 7.30 -2.39
C VAL A 56 7.19 7.29 -2.21
N LYS A 57 6.74 6.79 -1.06
CA LYS A 57 5.33 6.73 -0.69
C LYS A 57 4.72 8.14 -0.70
N THR A 58 3.53 8.28 -1.24
CA THR A 58 2.77 9.54 -1.31
C THR A 58 2.37 10.03 0.08
N GLU A 59 2.06 11.33 0.24
CA GLU A 59 1.61 11.90 1.53
C GLU A 59 0.35 11.21 2.07
N GLU A 60 -0.50 10.69 1.18
CA GLU A 60 -1.71 9.94 1.49
C GLU A 60 -1.39 8.58 2.13
N GLU A 61 -0.42 7.84 1.56
CA GLU A 61 0.08 6.59 2.16
C GLU A 61 0.79 6.82 3.51
N VAL A 62 1.41 8.01 3.71
CA VAL A 62 2.01 8.38 5.00
C VAL A 62 0.94 8.71 6.05
N ALA A 63 -0.14 9.39 5.65
CA ALA A 63 -1.29 9.66 6.52
C ALA A 63 -2.02 8.37 6.91
N GLU A 64 -2.25 7.46 5.95
CA GLU A 64 -2.84 6.13 6.20
C GLU A 64 -1.96 5.29 7.14
N ALA A 65 -0.65 5.26 6.90
CA ALA A 65 0.29 4.57 7.80
C ALA A 65 0.24 5.16 9.23
N SER A 66 0.05 6.48 9.35
CA SER A 66 -0.11 7.15 10.64
C SER A 66 -1.42 6.74 11.32
N ILE A 67 -2.53 6.67 10.59
CA ILE A 67 -3.84 6.23 11.10
C ILE A 67 -3.76 4.76 11.55
N ILE A 68 -3.18 3.88 10.73
CA ILE A 68 -3.00 2.46 11.07
C ILE A 68 -2.16 2.31 12.35
N SER A 69 -1.13 3.13 12.52
CA SER A 69 -0.32 3.15 13.74
C SER A 69 -1.17 3.50 14.97
N VAL A 70 -1.94 4.59 14.90
CA VAL A 70 -2.83 5.03 15.99
C VAL A 70 -3.88 3.97 16.33
N LEU A 71 -4.52 3.38 15.31
CA LEU A 71 -5.50 2.31 15.50
C LEU A 71 -4.89 1.07 16.16
N THR A 72 -3.63 0.76 15.86
CA THR A 72 -2.89 -0.35 16.48
C THR A 72 -2.54 -0.05 17.94
N GLU A 73 -2.18 1.19 18.28
CA GLU A 73 -1.98 1.60 19.67
C GLU A 73 -3.28 1.57 20.48
N LEU A 74 -4.39 1.95 19.85
CA LEU A 74 -5.71 1.88 20.45
C LEU A 74 -6.12 0.43 20.75
N GLU A 75 -5.94 -0.50 19.80
CA GLU A 75 -6.16 -1.93 20.03
C GLU A 75 -5.36 -2.47 21.21
N LYS A 76 -4.06 -2.13 21.30
CA LYS A 76 -3.20 -2.54 22.43
C LYS A 76 -3.74 -2.02 23.76
N SER A 77 -4.16 -0.74 23.78
CA SER A 77 -4.75 -0.13 24.98
C SER A 77 -6.05 -0.83 25.39
N ILE A 78 -6.93 -1.13 24.44
CA ILE A 78 -8.18 -1.85 24.72
C ILE A 78 -7.90 -3.27 25.21
N ALA A 79 -6.93 -3.98 24.61
CA ALA A 79 -6.54 -5.32 25.06
C ALA A 79 -6.01 -5.32 26.51
N ASN A 80 -5.21 -4.30 26.88
CA ASN A 80 -4.76 -4.12 28.26
C ASN A 80 -5.93 -3.85 29.22
N THR A 81 -6.89 -3.02 28.81
CA THR A 81 -8.12 -2.76 29.55
C THR A 81 -8.92 -4.05 29.76
N LEU A 82 -9.15 -4.84 28.71
CA LEU A 82 -9.83 -6.14 28.79
C LEU A 82 -9.10 -7.12 29.71
N ASN A 83 -7.77 -7.11 29.75
CA ASN A 83 -6.99 -7.94 30.67
C ASN A 83 -7.24 -7.55 32.15
N SER A 84 -7.49 -6.27 32.43
CA SER A 84 -7.88 -5.81 33.78
C SER A 84 -9.25 -6.39 34.19
N TYR A 85 -10.23 -6.37 33.28
CA TYR A 85 -11.54 -6.99 33.49
C TYR A 85 -11.43 -8.52 33.64
N LEU A 86 -10.60 -9.18 32.82
CA LEU A 86 -10.32 -10.62 32.95
C LEU A 86 -9.78 -10.95 34.35
N THR A 87 -8.93 -10.10 34.91
CA THR A 87 -8.41 -10.26 36.27
C THR A 87 -9.50 -10.12 37.32
N LYS A 88 -10.39 -9.12 37.20
CA LYS A 88 -11.56 -8.96 38.09
C LYS A 88 -12.50 -10.17 38.03
N ILE A 89 -12.79 -10.66 36.82
CA ILE A 89 -13.63 -11.84 36.59
C ILE A 89 -13.04 -13.07 37.28
N LYS A 90 -11.72 -13.31 37.12
CA LYS A 90 -11.02 -14.43 37.77
C LYS A 90 -11.07 -14.37 39.30
N ARG A 91 -11.14 -13.17 39.87
CA ARG A 91 -11.27 -12.95 41.32
C ARG A 91 -12.71 -13.04 41.82
N GLY A 92 -13.70 -13.14 40.93
CA GLY A 92 -15.12 -13.09 41.30
C GLY A 92 -15.59 -11.70 41.73
N GLU A 93 -14.84 -10.65 41.39
CA GLU A 93 -15.12 -9.26 41.77
C GLU A 93 -15.87 -8.49 40.67
N ALA A 94 -16.14 -9.13 39.52
CA ALA A 94 -16.79 -8.50 38.39
C ALA A 94 -18.30 -8.33 38.60
N ASN A 95 -18.81 -7.16 38.23
CA ASN A 95 -20.24 -6.84 38.29
C ASN A 95 -20.86 -6.71 36.88
N TYR A 96 -22.15 -6.37 36.82
CA TYR A 96 -22.87 -6.22 35.56
C TYR A 96 -22.34 -5.07 34.69
N ASP A 97 -21.90 -3.97 35.30
CA ASP A 97 -21.32 -2.85 34.56
C ASP A 97 -19.96 -3.23 33.96
N ASP A 98 -19.14 -4.00 34.67
CA ASP A 98 -17.90 -4.56 34.13
C ASP A 98 -18.18 -5.44 32.89
N ALA A 99 -19.23 -6.27 32.92
CA ALA A 99 -19.62 -7.10 31.79
C ALA A 99 -20.10 -6.26 30.59
N ARG A 100 -20.85 -5.19 30.85
CA ARG A 100 -21.29 -4.24 29.82
C ARG A 100 -20.09 -3.51 29.19
N ASP A 101 -19.14 -3.06 30.00
CA ASP A 101 -17.93 -2.40 29.51
C ASP A 101 -17.10 -3.34 28.64
N VAL A 102 -16.97 -4.61 29.02
CA VAL A 102 -16.29 -5.63 28.20
C VAL A 102 -16.93 -5.74 26.82
N VAL A 103 -18.26 -5.77 26.73
CA VAL A 103 -18.98 -5.79 25.45
C VAL A 103 -18.65 -4.53 24.62
N TYR A 104 -18.68 -3.34 25.24
CA TYR A 104 -18.33 -2.10 24.54
C TYR A 104 -16.90 -2.09 24.01
N TRP A 105 -15.95 -2.60 24.79
CA TRP A 105 -14.55 -2.69 24.36
C TRP A 105 -14.35 -3.70 23.23
N LEU A 106 -15.09 -4.81 23.23
CA LEU A 106 -15.07 -5.78 22.13
C LEU A 106 -15.68 -5.18 20.85
N ASP A 107 -16.78 -4.45 20.94
CA ASP A 107 -17.37 -3.72 19.81
C ASP A 107 -16.41 -2.67 19.26
N ALA A 108 -15.66 -1.99 20.13
CA ALA A 108 -14.64 -1.02 19.72
C ALA A 108 -13.51 -1.70 18.93
N ILE A 109 -13.02 -2.87 19.36
CA ILE A 109 -12.03 -3.66 18.62
C ILE A 109 -12.57 -4.04 17.24
N GLU A 110 -13.82 -4.52 17.16
CA GLU A 110 -14.42 -4.89 15.88
C GLU A 110 -14.48 -3.69 14.91
N ARG A 111 -14.84 -2.51 15.41
CA ARG A 111 -14.85 -1.28 14.61
C ARG A 111 -13.45 -0.91 14.12
N ILE A 112 -12.44 -1.02 14.96
CA ILE A 112 -11.06 -0.75 14.55
C ILE A 112 -10.62 -1.72 13.45
N GLU A 113 -10.92 -3.01 13.59
CA GLU A 113 -10.57 -4.01 12.57
C GLU A 113 -11.28 -3.72 11.24
N ARG A 114 -12.55 -3.31 11.28
CA ARG A 114 -13.31 -2.89 10.09
C ARG A 114 -12.68 -1.66 9.42
N ILE A 115 -12.26 -0.65 10.18
CA ILE A 115 -11.58 0.55 9.65
C ILE A 115 -10.26 0.16 8.98
N LYS A 116 -9.43 -0.66 9.64
CA LYS A 116 -8.18 -1.15 9.05
C LYS A 116 -8.42 -1.92 7.75
N LYS A 117 -9.44 -2.80 7.70
CA LYS A 117 -9.82 -3.53 6.49
C LYS A 117 -10.36 -2.64 5.37
N ALA A 118 -10.92 -1.47 5.70
CA ALA A 118 -11.39 -0.51 4.70
C ALA A 118 -10.19 0.22 4.07
N LEU A 119 -9.25 0.67 4.89
CA LEU A 119 -8.01 1.33 4.44
C LEU A 119 -7.18 0.41 3.52
N HIS A 120 -6.99 -0.86 3.90
CA HIS A 120 -6.29 -1.83 3.05
C HIS A 120 -7.03 -2.20 1.75
N ARG A 121 -8.32 -1.89 1.63
CA ARG A 121 -9.10 -2.20 0.41
C ARG A 121 -8.91 -1.16 -0.69
N GLU A 122 -8.53 0.06 -0.34
CA GLU A 122 -8.23 1.12 -1.29
C GLU A 122 -6.93 0.84 -2.08
N GLU A 123 -6.00 0.07 -1.48
CA GLU A 123 -4.77 -0.41 -2.14
C GLU A 123 -5.02 -1.43 -3.28
N ALA A 124 -6.24 -1.99 -3.42
CA ALA A 124 -6.54 -3.12 -4.30
C ALA A 124 -7.24 -2.76 -5.64
N MET A 125 -7.33 -1.48 -6.02
CA MET A 125 -7.90 -1.06 -7.32
C MET A 125 -6.93 -0.23 -8.17
N PRO A 126 -6.18 -0.83 -9.12
CA PRO A 126 -5.65 -0.09 -10.26
C PRO A 126 -6.67 -0.15 -11.40
N GLY A 127 -7.29 0.99 -11.72
CA GLY A 127 -7.99 1.12 -13.00
C GLY A 127 -9.31 1.89 -12.94
N LYS A 128 -9.24 3.20 -13.20
CA LYS A 128 -10.22 3.82 -14.10
C LYS A 128 -9.48 4.57 -15.19
N GLU A 129 -9.50 3.96 -16.36
CA GLU A 129 -9.18 4.55 -17.65
C GLU A 129 -9.88 5.91 -17.76
N LYS A 130 -9.12 6.98 -17.97
CA LYS A 130 -9.68 8.23 -18.46
C LYS A 130 -9.84 8.08 -19.96
N GLU A 131 -11.10 8.03 -20.39
CA GLU A 131 -11.53 8.11 -21.77
C GLU A 131 -10.84 9.29 -22.48
N ALA A 132 -10.20 9.02 -23.61
CA ALA A 132 -9.69 10.04 -24.51
C ALA A 132 -10.87 10.56 -25.37
N PRO A 133 -11.07 11.88 -25.51
CA PRO A 133 -12.05 12.38 -26.47
C PRO A 133 -11.51 12.16 -27.89
N GLY A 134 -12.38 11.56 -28.70
CA GLY A 134 -12.11 11.19 -30.08
C GLY A 134 -11.72 12.37 -30.97
N LYS A 135 -10.85 12.06 -31.93
CA LYS A 135 -10.55 12.90 -33.09
C LYS A 135 -11.80 13.02 -33.95
N GLU A 136 -12.30 14.23 -34.14
CA GLU A 136 -13.10 14.56 -35.32
C GLU A 136 -12.18 15.09 -36.42
N ASN A 137 -12.14 14.33 -37.51
CA ASN A 137 -11.47 14.67 -38.77
C ASN A 137 -12.15 15.88 -39.41
N LYS A 138 -11.35 16.80 -39.95
CA LYS A 138 -11.73 17.62 -41.10
C LYS A 138 -10.54 17.81 -42.02
#